data_AF-A0A529P5I9-F1
#
_entry.id   AF-A0A529P5I9-F1
#
_cell.length_a   1.000
_cell.length_b   1.000
_cell.length_c   1.000
_cell.angle_alpha   90.00
_cell.angle_beta   90.00
_cell.angle_gamma   90.00
#
_symmetry.space_group_name_H-M   'P 1'
#
loop_
_entity.id
_entity.type
_entity.pdbx_description
1 polymer ?
#
loop_
_entity_poly.entity_id
_entity_poly.type
_entity_poly.pdbx_seq_one_letter_code
_entity_poly.pdbx_strand_id
1 'polypeptide(L)'
;MRKRHTPKDRLITVALHVALAAGLFFAAFPIYWMLSSSFKSNTEIFALPPTILPKAFTLEAYAAILGDPVKLRFFFNSYFVAGAVTVLTV
;
A
#
# COMPACT_ATOMS: atom_id res chain seq x y z
N MET A 1 -38.97 -12.17 -12.84
CA MET A 1 -38.30 -12.82 -14.00
C MET A 1 -36.86 -13.17 -13.62
N ARG A 2 -36.55 -14.45 -13.40
CA ARG A 2 -35.21 -14.94 -13.01
C ARG A 2 -34.35 -15.05 -14.27
N LYS A 3 -33.39 -14.14 -14.49
CA LYS A 3 -32.44 -14.24 -15.62
C LYS A 3 -31.73 -15.59 -15.52
N ARG A 4 -32.01 -16.51 -16.45
CA ARG A 4 -31.27 -17.78 -16.57
C ARG A 4 -29.86 -17.42 -17.05
N HIS A 5 -28.87 -17.46 -16.16
CA HIS A 5 -27.48 -17.37 -16.56
C HIS A 5 -27.14 -18.57 -17.44
N THR A 6 -26.73 -18.30 -18.67
CA THR A 6 -26.24 -19.33 -19.58
C THR A 6 -24.86 -19.81 -19.11
N PRO A 7 -24.38 -21.00 -19.54
CA PRO A 7 -23.03 -21.48 -19.20
C PRO A 7 -21.94 -20.48 -19.58
N LYS A 8 -22.14 -19.75 -20.70
CA LYS A 8 -21.27 -18.69 -21.18
C LYS A 8 -21.19 -17.51 -20.21
N ASP A 9 -22.32 -17.11 -19.62
CA ASP A 9 -22.35 -16.01 -18.64
C ASP A 9 -21.57 -16.37 -17.37
N ARG A 10 -21.62 -17.64 -16.95
CA ARG A 10 -20.82 -18.13 -15.81
C ARG A 10 -19.32 -18.12 -16.13
N LEU A 11 -18.92 -18.55 -17.31
CA LEU A 11 -17.52 -18.51 -17.75
C LEU A 11 -16.97 -17.07 -17.79
N ILE A 12 -17.74 -16.13 -18.35
CA ILE A 12 -17.36 -14.71 -18.38
C ILE A 12 -17.22 -14.17 -16.96
N THR A 13 -18.17 -14.49 -16.07
CA THR A 13 -18.12 -14.04 -14.68
C THR A 13 -16.85 -14.56 -13.99
N VAL A 14 -16.53 -15.85 -14.12
CA VAL A 14 -15.29 -16.42 -13.54
C VAL A 14 -14.06 -15.74 -14.12
N ALA A 15 -13.99 -15.57 -15.44
CA ALA A 15 -12.87 -14.89 -16.09
C ALA A 15 -12.69 -13.45 -15.59
N LEU A 16 -13.79 -12.71 -15.41
CA LEU A 16 -13.75 -11.36 -14.84
C LEU A 16 -13.22 -11.36 -13.41
N HIS A 17 -13.65 -12.30 -12.56
CA HIS A 17 -13.15 -12.37 -11.18
C HIS A 17 -11.66 -12.72 -11.13
N VAL A 18 -11.20 -13.62 -12.00
CA VAL A 18 -9.77 -13.95 -12.12
C VAL A 18 -8.96 -12.73 -12.58
N ALA A 19 -9.45 -12.00 -13.58
CA ALA A 19 -8.80 -10.78 -14.07
C ALA A 19 -8.75 -9.68 -12.98
N LEU A 20 -9.86 -9.47 -12.26
CA LEU A 20 -9.91 -8.53 -11.13
C LEU A 20 -8.98 -8.95 -10.00
N ALA A 21 -8.91 -10.24 -9.67
CA ALA A 21 -7.99 -10.75 -8.65
C ALA A 21 -6.53 -10.53 -9.08
N ALA A 22 -6.18 -10.84 -10.33
CA ALA A 22 -4.84 -10.60 -10.86
C ALA A 22 -4.47 -9.10 -10.82
N GLY A 23 -5.39 -8.22 -11.23
CA GLY A 23 -5.21 -6.77 -11.14
C GLY A 23 -5.03 -6.30 -9.70
N LEU A 24 -5.80 -6.84 -8.75
CA LEU A 24 -5.66 -6.57 -7.33
C LEU A 24 -4.28 -7.02 -6.81
N PHE A 25 -3.84 -8.24 -7.10
CA PHE A 25 -2.52 -8.73 -6.69
C PHE A 25 -1.40 -7.84 -7.23
N PHE A 26 -1.48 -7.45 -8.51
CA PHE A 26 -0.52 -6.56 -9.13
C PHE A 26 -0.49 -5.18 -8.45
N ALA A 27 -1.64 -4.57 -8.19
CA ALA A 27 -1.74 -3.27 -7.54
C ALA A 27 -1.38 -3.31 -6.04
N ALA A 28 -1.68 -4.41 -5.36
CA ALA A 28 -1.40 -4.59 -3.93
C ALA A 28 0.08 -4.92 -3.66
N PHE A 29 0.78 -5.53 -4.61
CA PHE A 29 2.19 -5.90 -4.46
C PHE A 29 3.11 -4.73 -4.05
N PRO A 30 3.10 -3.56 -4.72
CA PRO A 30 3.95 -2.44 -4.29
C PRO A 30 3.57 -1.90 -2.90
N ILE A 31 2.30 -1.95 -2.52
CA ILE A 31 1.84 -1.55 -1.17
C ILE A 31 2.38 -2.53 -0.13
N TYR A 32 2.26 -3.84 -0.40
CA TYR A 32 2.84 -4.89 0.42
C TYR A 32 4.36 -4.72 0.56
N TRP A 33 5.05 -4.42 -0.55
CA TRP A 33 6.49 -4.20 -0.56
C TRP A 33 6.88 -3.00 0.31
N MET A 34 6.15 -1.89 0.20
CA MET A 34 6.34 -0.69 1.02
C MET A 34 6.15 -0.99 2.51
N LEU A 35 5.09 -1.73 2.86
CA LEU A 35 4.80 -2.10 4.25
C LEU A 35 5.84 -3.09 4.82
N SER A 36 6.25 -4.09 4.05
CA SER A 36 7.30 -5.03 4.47
C SER A 36 8.62 -4.28 4.69
N SER A 37 8.96 -3.37 3.79
CA SER A 37 10.22 -2.60 3.85
C SER A 37 10.24 -1.57 4.98
N SER A 38 9.10 -1.02 5.40
CA SER A 38 9.05 -0.07 6.51
C SER A 38 9.40 -0.69 7.87
N PHE A 39 9.35 -2.02 7.99
CA PHE A 39 9.75 -2.76 9.19
C PHE A 39 11.16 -3.36 9.10
N LYS A 40 11.91 -3.08 8.04
CA LYS A 40 13.28 -3.58 7.83
C LYS A 40 14.31 -2.55 8.24
N SER A 41 15.51 -3.02 8.62
CA SER A 41 16.66 -2.15 8.78
C SER A 41 17.16 -1.64 7.41
N ASN A 42 17.89 -0.52 7.41
CA ASN A 42 18.51 -0.01 6.17
C ASN A 42 19.43 -1.05 5.51
N THR A 43 20.17 -1.82 6.30
CA THR A 43 21.05 -2.88 5.78
C THR A 43 20.28 -4.01 5.11
N GLU A 44 19.09 -4.36 5.63
CA GLU A 44 18.24 -5.39 5.03
C GLU A 44 17.55 -4.92 3.75
N ILE A 45 17.12 -3.65 3.70
CA ILE A 45 16.48 -3.06 2.49
C ILE A 45 17.42 -3.13 1.28
N PHE A 46 18.72 -2.92 1.47
CA PHE A 46 19.73 -2.95 0.40
C PHE A 46 20.39 -4.33 0.21
N ALA A 47 19.90 -5.38 0.87
CA ALA A 47 20.49 -6.71 0.75
C ALA A 47 20.17 -7.38 -0.61
N LEU A 48 21.11 -8.18 -1.09
CA LEU A 48 20.96 -9.04 -2.27
C LEU A 48 21.14 -10.52 -1.85
N PRO A 49 20.14 -11.40 -2.03
CA PRO A 49 18.82 -11.15 -2.61
C PRO A 49 17.90 -10.34 -1.67
N PRO A 50 16.94 -9.56 -2.23
CA PRO A 50 15.96 -8.83 -1.44
C PRO A 50 15.09 -9.80 -0.63
N THR A 51 14.84 -9.47 0.63
CA THR A 51 13.95 -10.24 1.48
C THR A 51 12.49 -9.86 1.18
N ILE A 52 11.59 -10.83 1.08
CA ILE A 52 10.17 -10.54 0.83
C ILE A 52 9.48 -10.16 2.15
N LEU A 53 9.76 -10.91 3.21
CA LEU A 53 9.35 -10.60 4.59
C LEU A 53 10.57 -10.11 5.40
N PRO A 54 10.36 -9.22 6.38
CA PRO A 54 11.44 -8.76 7.25
C PRO A 54 12.03 -9.96 8.01
N LYS A 55 13.35 -10.13 7.92
CA LYS A 55 14.09 -11.12 8.73
C LYS A 55 14.17 -10.68 10.18
N ALA A 56 14.37 -9.39 10.40
CA ALA A 56 14.33 -8.77 11.71
C ALA A 56 13.30 -7.65 11.69
N PHE A 57 12.19 -7.84 12.42
CA PHE A 57 11.18 -6.82 12.56
C PHE A 57 11.72 -5.68 13.44
N THR A 58 11.71 -4.45 12.93
CA THR A 58 12.17 -3.26 13.66
C THR A 58 11.22 -2.08 13.45
N LEU A 59 11.19 -1.19 14.44
CA LEU A 59 10.47 0.10 14.40
C LEU A 59 11.44 1.29 14.40
N GLU A 60 12.74 1.06 14.19
CA GLU A 60 13.77 2.10 14.19
C GLU A 60 13.47 3.23 13.20
N ALA A 61 13.02 2.90 11.99
CA ALA A 61 12.66 3.90 10.99
C ALA A 61 11.51 4.80 11.48
N TYR A 62 10.51 4.23 12.15
CA TYR A 62 9.40 4.99 12.74
C TYR A 62 9.89 5.86 13.89
N ALA A 63 10.71 5.34 14.80
CA ALA A 63 11.28 6.11 15.90
C ALA A 63 12.14 7.27 15.40
N ALA A 64 12.95 7.05 14.35
CA ALA A 64 13.77 8.09 13.74
C ALA A 64 12.93 9.22 13.11
N ILE A 65 11.81 8.90 12.48
CA ILE A 65 10.93 9.89 11.85
C ILE A 65 10.05 10.61 12.87
N LEU A 66 9.42 9.86 13.78
CA LEU A 66 8.50 10.41 14.78
C LEU A 66 9.23 11.10 15.94
N GLY A 67 10.51 10.77 16.16
CA GLY A 67 11.37 11.45 17.13
C GLY A 67 12.00 12.75 16.61
N ASP A 68 11.97 13.00 15.30
CA ASP A 68 12.55 14.20 14.69
C ASP A 68 11.48 15.32 14.55
N PRO A 69 11.60 16.43 15.30
CA PRO A 69 10.63 17.52 15.25
C PRO A 69 10.55 18.19 13.88
N VAL A 70 11.62 18.18 13.09
CA VAL A 70 11.63 18.74 11.73
C VAL A 70 10.77 17.88 10.80
N LYS A 71 10.87 16.55 10.90
CA LYS A 71 10.06 15.60 10.12
C LYS A 71 8.59 15.71 10.50
N LEU A 72 8.27 15.78 11.80
CA LEU A 72 6.90 15.99 12.27
C LEU A 72 6.30 17.29 11.72
N ARG A 73 7.09 18.37 11.66
CA ARG A 73 6.64 19.63 11.05
C ARG A 73 6.32 19.48 9.56
N PHE A 74 7.04 18.65 8.81
CA PHE A 74 6.70 18.38 7.40
C PHE A 74 5.34 17.68 7.25
N PHE A 75 5.05 16.69 8.12
CA PHE A 75 3.73 16.07 8.15
C PHE A 75 2.65 17.09 8.49
N PHE A 76 2.83 17.85 9.56
CA PHE A 76 1.87 18.86 9.99
C PHE A 76 1.59 19.89 8.89
N ASN A 77 2.63 20.47 8.29
CA ASN A 77 2.48 21.44 7.20
C ASN A 77 1.69 20.85 6.02
N SER A 78 1.98 19.59 5.65
CA SER A 78 1.29 18.93 4.54
C SER A 78 -0.20 18.71 4.83
N TYR A 79 -0.53 18.19 6.01
CA TYR A 79 -1.92 18.00 6.44
C TYR A 79 -2.67 19.31 6.56
N PHE A 80 -2.03 20.34 7.13
CA PHE A 80 -2.62 21.66 7.29
C PHE A 80 -2.94 22.28 5.93
N VAL A 81 -1.98 22.30 4.99
CA VAL A 81 -2.19 22.86 3.66
C VAL A 81 -3.25 22.07 2.89
N ALA A 82 -3.16 20.74 2.85
CA ALA A 82 -4.13 19.90 2.15
C ALA A 82 -5.56 20.08 2.70
N GLY A 83 -5.70 20.11 4.02
CA GLY A 83 -6.97 20.32 4.70
C GLY A 83 -7.53 21.73 4.46
N ALA A 84 -6.70 22.77 4.63
CA ALA A 84 -7.10 24.15 4.40
C ALA A 84 -7.56 24.36 2.96
N VAL A 85 -6.81 23.87 1.98
CA VAL A 85 -7.18 23.97 0.56
C VAL A 85 -8.49 23.23 0.28
N THR A 86 -8.67 22.02 0.82
CA THR A 86 -9.90 21.25 0.63
C THR A 86 -11.11 22.02 1.17
N VAL A 87 -11.03 22.52 2.42
CA VAL A 87 -12.12 23.28 3.07
C VAL A 87 -12.43 24.59 2.34
N LEU A 88 -11.41 25.28 1.82
CA LEU A 88 -11.61 26.55 1.11
C LEU A 88 -12.09 26.37 -0.34
N THR A 89 -11.87 25.20 -0.94
CA THR A 89 -12.22 24.91 -2.34
C THR A 89 -13.64 24.36 -2.48
N VAL A 90 -14.09 23.54 -1.52
CA VAL A 90 -15.46 22.99 -1.51
C VAL A 90 -16.49 24.06 -1.11
#